data_AF-A0A418Q9C8-F1
#
_entry.id   AF-A0A418Q9C8-F1
#
_cell.length_a   1.000
_cell.length_b   1.000
_cell.length_c   1.000
_cell.angle_alpha   90.00
_cell.angle_beta   90.00
_cell.angle_gamma   90.00
#
_symmetry.space_group_name_H-M   'P 1'
#
loop_
_entity.id
_entity.type
_entity.pdbx_description
1 polymer ?
#
loop_
_entity_poly.entity_id
_entity_poly.type
_entity_poly.pdbx_seq_one_letter_code
_entity_poly.pdbx_strand_id
1 'polypeptide(L)'
;MHPRDRFDVYPLDEHSDSAPSRPSDLDYEADPLLRLERNNRSSTQAIVFFFGIIFATTISAIIIWVLSLTMGGPYCDRDDTAQLCSRGFQLIFSLVPTSIAMFGLFGGAFIAYLKWRRHERWRPWIAVVWFIMPFSMAWVTSIGAMLILGHSVAP
;
A
#
# COMPACT_ATOMS: atom_id res chain seq x y z
N MET A 1 -48.14 19.79 23.99
CA MET A 1 -48.11 19.30 22.59
C MET A 1 -47.73 20.48 21.70
N HIS A 2 -46.66 20.57 20.91
CA HIS A 2 -45.35 19.89 20.83
C HIS A 2 -44.42 20.94 20.19
N PRO A 3 -43.27 21.33 20.78
CA PRO A 3 -42.37 22.31 20.18
C PRO A 3 -41.38 21.57 19.28
N ARG A 4 -41.64 21.47 17.98
CA ARG A 4 -40.78 20.74 17.03
C ARG A 4 -40.73 21.38 15.64
N ASP A 5 -40.61 22.70 15.53
CA ASP A 5 -40.36 23.35 14.23
C ASP A 5 -39.24 24.40 14.32
N ARG A 6 -38.16 24.08 15.04
CA ARG A 6 -36.89 24.79 14.89
C ARG A 6 -35.94 23.89 14.11
N PHE A 7 -36.17 23.78 12.81
CA PHE A 7 -35.05 23.55 11.90
C PHE A 7 -34.28 24.87 11.87
N ASP A 8 -33.16 24.90 12.58
CA ASP A 8 -32.17 25.97 12.45
C ASP A 8 -31.67 25.93 11.00
N VAL A 9 -32.29 26.76 10.15
CA VAL A 9 -31.75 27.10 8.83
C VAL A 9 -30.47 27.86 9.13
N TYR A 10 -29.33 27.18 9.02
CA TYR A 10 -28.04 27.85 8.97
C TYR A 10 -28.11 28.89 7.85
N PRO A 11 -27.71 30.15 8.10
CA PRO A 11 -27.58 31.11 7.03
C PRO A 11 -26.60 30.51 6.03
N LEU A 12 -27.07 30.18 4.83
CA LEU A 12 -26.18 29.95 3.71
C LEU A 12 -25.62 31.32 3.39
N ASP A 13 -24.44 31.64 3.91
CA ASP A 13 -23.74 32.87 3.61
C ASP A 13 -23.49 32.92 2.10
N GLU A 14 -24.29 33.78 1.47
CA GLU A 14 -24.26 34.17 0.07
C GLU A 14 -23.09 35.16 -0.14
N HIS A 15 -21.84 34.68 -0.12
CA HIS A 15 -20.73 35.45 -0.72
C HIS A 15 -19.50 34.60 -1.04
N SER A 16 -19.37 34.18 -2.31
CA SER A 16 -18.10 34.07 -3.04
C SER A 16 -18.27 33.25 -4.33
N ASP A 17 -18.41 33.93 -5.47
CA ASP A 17 -18.15 33.42 -6.83
C ASP A 17 -16.63 33.20 -7.05
N SER A 18 -15.98 32.48 -6.15
CA SER A 18 -14.62 31.96 -6.33
C SER A 18 -14.65 30.47 -6.08
N ALA A 19 -14.02 29.70 -6.98
CA ALA A 19 -13.99 28.25 -6.93
C ALA A 19 -13.72 27.77 -5.49
N PRO A 20 -14.43 26.75 -4.97
CA PRO A 20 -14.39 26.38 -3.57
C PRO A 20 -12.93 26.20 -3.13
N SER A 21 -12.47 27.12 -2.29
CA SER A 21 -11.13 27.09 -1.74
C SER A 21 -10.99 25.82 -0.90
N ARG A 22 -9.82 25.18 -0.95
CA ARG A 22 -9.58 23.98 -0.14
C ARG A 22 -9.90 24.32 1.33
N PRO A 23 -10.72 23.51 2.04
CA PRO A 23 -11.12 23.85 3.41
C PRO A 23 -9.91 24.09 4.30
N SER A 24 -9.96 25.18 5.06
CA SER A 24 -8.95 25.60 6.02
C SER A 24 -9.05 24.82 7.33
N ASP A 25 -8.03 24.89 8.19
CA ASP A 25 -8.07 24.21 9.49
C ASP A 25 -9.21 24.72 10.40
N LEU A 26 -9.60 25.99 10.25
CA LEU A 26 -10.76 26.58 10.95
C LEU A 26 -12.09 25.97 10.49
N ASP A 27 -12.23 25.66 9.19
CA ASP A 27 -13.44 25.02 8.66
C ASP A 27 -13.62 23.60 9.21
N TYR A 28 -12.51 22.88 9.40
CA TYR A 28 -12.54 21.58 10.07
C TYR A 28 -12.87 21.71 11.56
N GLU A 29 -12.49 22.80 12.24
CA GLU A 29 -12.88 23.02 13.64
C GLU A 29 -14.35 23.37 13.81
N ALA A 30 -14.89 24.17 12.88
CA ALA A 30 -16.27 24.64 12.91
C ALA A 30 -17.28 23.55 12.52
N ASP A 31 -16.95 22.69 11.54
CA ASP A 31 -17.88 21.66 11.04
C ASP A 31 -17.45 20.21 11.41
N PRO A 32 -18.23 19.51 12.25
CA PRO A 32 -17.97 18.11 12.56
C PRO A 32 -18.15 17.16 11.36
N LEU A 33 -19.00 17.48 10.38
CA LEU A 33 -19.24 16.62 9.20
C LEU A 33 -18.03 16.60 8.27
N LEU A 34 -17.42 17.75 7.98
CA LEU A 34 -16.16 17.85 7.21
C LEU A 34 -15.02 17.03 7.85
N ARG A 35 -14.93 16.99 9.18
CA ARG A 35 -13.97 16.13 9.91
C ARG A 35 -14.23 14.65 9.73
N LEU A 36 -15.51 14.24 9.80
CA LEU A 36 -15.94 12.85 9.61
C LEU A 36 -15.59 12.35 8.21
N GLU A 37 -15.91 13.14 7.17
CA GLU A 37 -15.63 12.81 5.77
C GLU A 37 -14.12 12.62 5.53
N ARG A 38 -13.29 13.55 6.04
CA ARG A 38 -11.82 13.46 5.98
C ARG A 38 -11.29 12.19 6.65
N ASN A 39 -11.85 11.84 7.82
CA ASN A 39 -11.45 10.65 8.58
C ASN A 39 -11.89 9.34 7.90
N ASN A 40 -13.06 9.32 7.27
CA ASN A 40 -13.54 8.18 6.51
C ASN A 40 -12.64 7.94 5.28
N ARG A 41 -12.32 9.01 4.55
CA ARG A 41 -11.40 8.95 3.41
C ARG A 41 -10.02 8.42 3.79
N SER A 42 -9.47 8.81 4.95
CA SER A 42 -8.20 8.26 5.45
C SER A 42 -8.25 6.74 5.67
N SER A 43 -9.39 6.23 6.11
CA SER A 43 -9.58 4.79 6.37
C SER A 43 -9.69 4.01 5.06
N THR A 44 -10.47 4.51 4.09
CA THR A 44 -10.53 3.91 2.74
C THR A 44 -9.18 3.94 2.04
N GLN A 45 -8.43 5.05 2.15
CA GLN A 45 -7.07 5.15 1.62
C GLN A 45 -6.14 4.08 2.22
N ALA A 46 -6.21 3.85 3.53
CA ALA A 46 -5.40 2.84 4.20
C ALA A 46 -5.71 1.41 3.68
N ILE A 47 -7.00 1.10 3.50
CA ILE A 47 -7.45 -0.21 2.96
C ILE A 47 -6.96 -0.39 1.52
N VAL A 48 -7.19 0.60 0.66
CA VAL A 48 -6.76 0.55 -0.75
C VAL A 48 -5.25 0.45 -0.86
N PHE A 49 -4.50 1.19 -0.03
CA PHE A 49 -3.04 1.11 0.00
C PHE A 49 -2.56 -0.28 0.41
N PHE A 50 -3.13 -0.85 1.48
CA PHE A 50 -2.78 -2.19 1.96
C PHE A 50 -2.95 -3.23 0.86
N PHE A 51 -4.15 -3.35 0.28
CA PHE A 51 -4.39 -4.31 -0.80
C PHE A 51 -3.57 -3.98 -2.04
N GLY A 52 -3.37 -2.69 -2.36
CA GLY A 52 -2.54 -2.25 -3.48
C GLY A 52 -1.11 -2.77 -3.39
N ILE A 53 -0.48 -2.74 -2.21
CA ILE A 53 0.88 -3.27 -2.01
C ILE A 53 0.90 -4.79 -2.15
N ILE A 54 -0.06 -5.51 -1.56
CA ILE A 54 -0.15 -6.97 -1.67
C ILE A 54 -0.30 -7.36 -3.15
N PHE A 55 -1.25 -6.75 -3.86
CA PHE A 55 -1.47 -7.01 -5.29
C PHE A 55 -0.26 -6.66 -6.13
N ALA A 56 0.36 -5.49 -5.95
CA ALA A 56 1.54 -5.09 -6.72
C ALA A 56 2.70 -6.07 -6.52
N THR A 57 2.93 -6.49 -5.28
CA THR A 57 3.97 -7.46 -4.94
C THR A 57 3.69 -8.81 -5.61
N THR A 58 2.50 -9.37 -5.43
CA THR A 58 2.11 -10.67 -6.00
C THR A 58 2.09 -10.65 -7.53
N ILE A 59 1.54 -9.60 -8.14
CA ILE A 59 1.49 -9.47 -9.60
C ILE A 59 2.90 -9.36 -10.17
N SER A 60 3.80 -8.59 -9.55
CA SER A 60 5.19 -8.52 -10.03
C SER A 60 5.89 -9.88 -10.00
N ALA A 61 5.69 -10.67 -8.95
CA ALA A 61 6.23 -12.02 -8.86
C ALA A 61 5.65 -12.95 -9.95
N ILE A 62 4.33 -12.91 -10.17
CA ILE A 62 3.66 -13.69 -11.22
C ILE A 62 4.18 -13.30 -12.61
N ILE A 63 4.30 -12.00 -12.90
CA ILE A 63 4.82 -11.51 -14.19
C ILE A 63 6.22 -12.05 -14.43
N ILE A 64 7.11 -11.94 -13.44
CA ILE A 64 8.49 -12.42 -13.55
C ILE A 64 8.52 -13.94 -13.76
N TRP A 65 7.67 -14.67 -13.04
CA TRP A 65 7.55 -16.12 -13.20
C TRP A 65 7.10 -16.52 -14.61
N VAL A 66 6.06 -15.88 -15.15
CA VAL A 66 5.58 -16.13 -16.51
C VAL A 66 6.65 -15.75 -17.55
N LEU A 67 7.30 -14.59 -17.39
CA LEU A 67 8.39 -14.18 -18.28
C LEU A 67 9.53 -15.19 -18.30
N SER A 68 9.89 -15.71 -17.12
CA SER A 68 10.90 -16.77 -16.99
C SER A 68 10.54 -18.01 -17.81
N LEU A 69 9.28 -18.46 -17.77
CA LEU A 69 8.83 -19.62 -18.53
C LEU A 69 8.84 -19.37 -20.04
N THR A 70 8.42 -18.18 -20.47
CA THR A 70 8.35 -17.84 -21.92
C THR A 70 9.72 -17.63 -22.57
N MET A 71 10.70 -17.12 -21.81
CA MET A 71 12.06 -16.90 -22.32
C MET A 71 12.92 -18.17 -22.27
N GLY A 72 12.54 -19.16 -21.46
CA GLY A 72 13.30 -20.39 -21.26
C GLY A 72 14.67 -20.14 -20.61
N GLY A 73 15.53 -21.15 -20.65
CA GLY A 73 16.89 -21.04 -20.17
C GLY A 73 17.48 -22.37 -19.69
N PRO A 74 18.80 -22.37 -19.40
CA PRO A 74 19.57 -23.60 -19.18
C PRO A 74 19.17 -24.39 -17.92
N TYR A 75 18.33 -23.82 -17.05
CA TYR A 75 17.76 -24.55 -15.92
C TYR A 75 16.50 -25.33 -16.31
N CYS A 76 15.63 -24.76 -17.14
CA CYS A 76 14.43 -25.44 -17.63
C CYS A 76 14.75 -26.54 -18.67
N ASP A 77 15.91 -26.47 -19.33
CA ASP A 77 16.36 -27.53 -20.25
C ASP A 77 16.99 -28.74 -19.53
N ARG A 78 17.44 -28.57 -18.27
CA ARG A 78 18.11 -29.62 -17.49
C ARG A 78 17.21 -30.27 -16.45
N ASP A 79 16.17 -29.58 -16.02
CA ASP A 79 15.25 -30.03 -14.98
C ASP A 79 13.84 -29.53 -15.30
N ASP A 80 12.96 -30.47 -15.67
CA ASP A 80 11.56 -30.19 -15.97
C ASP A 80 10.78 -29.65 -14.74
N THR A 81 11.35 -29.73 -13.53
CA THR A 81 10.76 -29.20 -12.30
C THR A 81 11.22 -27.77 -11.97
N ALA A 82 12.14 -27.19 -12.74
CA ALA A 82 12.64 -25.85 -12.51
C ALA A 82 11.54 -24.80 -12.70
N GLN A 83 11.16 -24.10 -11.61
CA GLN A 83 10.15 -23.02 -11.67
C GLN A 83 10.70 -21.70 -12.23
N LEU A 84 12.03 -21.54 -12.28
CA LEU A 84 12.72 -20.35 -12.77
C LEU A 84 13.86 -20.79 -13.70
N CYS A 85 13.83 -20.34 -14.95
CA CYS A 85 14.65 -20.88 -16.04
C CYS A 85 16.05 -20.26 -16.17
N SER A 86 16.33 -19.14 -15.47
CA SER A 86 17.64 -18.49 -15.50
C SER A 86 18.03 -17.86 -14.15
N ARG A 87 19.35 -17.65 -13.95
CA ARG A 87 19.89 -17.00 -12.74
C ARG A 87 19.47 -15.53 -12.66
N GLY A 88 19.36 -14.86 -13.80
CA GLY A 88 18.82 -13.51 -13.87
C GLY A 88 17.37 -13.46 -13.36
N PHE A 89 16.55 -14.41 -13.78
CA PHE A 89 15.15 -14.52 -13.32
C PHE A 89 15.05 -14.79 -11.82
N GLN A 90 15.91 -15.64 -11.25
CA GLN A 90 15.96 -15.86 -9.79
C GLN A 90 16.29 -14.58 -9.02
N LEU A 91 17.25 -13.78 -9.51
CA LEU A 91 17.62 -12.51 -8.87
C LEU A 91 16.50 -11.49 -8.92
N ILE A 92 15.89 -11.27 -10.09
CA ILE A 92 14.81 -10.27 -10.20
C ILE A 92 13.53 -10.72 -9.50
N PHE A 93 13.23 -12.03 -9.50
CA PHE A 93 12.10 -12.60 -8.75
C PHE A 93 12.24 -12.39 -7.24
N SER A 94 13.48 -12.39 -6.74
CA SER A 94 13.77 -12.07 -5.35
C SER A 94 13.72 -10.56 -5.09
N LEU A 95 14.42 -9.77 -5.91
CA LEU A 95 14.64 -8.34 -5.65
C LEU A 95 13.41 -7.46 -5.89
N VAL A 96 12.65 -7.69 -6.95
CA VAL A 96 11.56 -6.79 -7.37
C VAL A 96 10.37 -6.86 -6.39
N PRO A 97 9.77 -8.03 -6.10
CA PRO A 97 8.65 -8.12 -5.16
C PRO A 97 9.04 -7.63 -3.77
N THR A 98 10.25 -7.98 -3.30
CA THR A 98 10.75 -7.55 -1.99
C THR A 98 10.92 -6.04 -1.93
N SER A 99 11.44 -5.42 -2.98
CA SER A 99 11.56 -3.96 -3.05
C SER A 99 10.19 -3.30 -2.94
N ILE A 100 9.19 -3.81 -3.67
CA ILE A 100 7.80 -3.31 -3.60
C ILE A 100 7.22 -3.46 -2.19
N ALA A 101 7.38 -4.63 -1.56
CA ALA A 101 6.91 -4.88 -0.21
C ALA A 101 7.59 -3.94 0.81
N MET A 102 8.89 -3.69 0.63
CA MET A 102 9.67 -2.80 1.49
C MET A 102 9.25 -1.33 1.34
N PHE A 103 9.02 -0.87 0.10
CA PHE A 103 8.43 0.44 -0.16
C PHE A 103 7.03 0.56 0.42
N GLY A 104 6.23 -0.51 0.40
CA GLY A 104 4.93 -0.56 1.07
C GLY A 104 5.03 -0.37 2.58
N LEU A 105 6.01 -1.02 3.23
CA LEU A 105 6.23 -0.90 4.67
C LEU A 105 6.66 0.52 5.07
N PHE A 106 7.75 1.02 4.48
CA PHE A 106 8.27 2.35 4.81
C PHE A 106 7.35 3.47 4.32
N GLY A 107 6.73 3.31 3.16
CA GLY A 107 5.72 4.22 2.64
C GLY A 107 4.50 4.30 3.55
N GLY A 108 3.99 3.17 4.04
CA GLY A 108 2.90 3.11 5.01
C GLY A 108 3.25 3.83 6.31
N ALA A 109 4.47 3.63 6.83
CA ALA A 109 4.95 4.32 8.03
C ALA A 109 5.10 5.83 7.82
N PHE A 110 5.62 6.25 6.66
CA PHE A 110 5.75 7.67 6.31
C PHE A 110 4.38 8.35 6.16
N ILE A 111 3.41 7.69 5.52
CA ILE A 111 2.04 8.22 5.43
C ILE A 111 1.39 8.28 6.81
N ALA A 112 1.60 7.27 7.66
CA ALA A 112 1.12 7.31 9.05
C ALA A 112 1.66 8.54 9.80
N TYR A 113 2.94 8.85 9.64
CA TYR A 113 3.57 10.04 10.21
C TYR A 113 2.95 11.34 9.68
N LEU A 114 2.74 11.46 8.36
CA LEU A 114 2.10 12.63 7.75
C LEU A 114 0.66 12.83 8.27
N LYS A 115 -0.10 11.74 8.42
CA LYS A 115 -1.48 11.77 8.95
C LYS A 115 -1.51 12.17 10.42
N TRP A 116 -0.56 11.67 11.21
CA TRP A 116 -0.39 12.07 12.61
C TRP A 116 -0.07 13.56 12.76
N ARG A 117 0.90 14.07 11.97
CA ARG A 117 1.28 15.48 11.96
C ARG A 117 0.11 16.41 11.58
N ARG A 118 -0.81 15.95 10.73
CA ARG A 118 -2.00 16.71 10.26
C ARG A 118 -3.25 16.53 11.15
N HIS A 119 -3.13 15.84 12.29
CA HIS A 119 -4.25 15.55 13.19
C HIS A 119 -5.41 14.83 12.48
N GLU A 120 -5.09 14.01 11.47
CA GLU A 120 -6.02 13.12 10.80
C GLU A 120 -6.03 11.74 11.51
N ARG A 121 -7.02 10.91 11.19
CA ARG A 121 -7.12 9.54 11.72
C ARG A 121 -5.95 8.66 11.24
N TRP A 122 -4.90 8.59 12.07
CA TRP A 122 -3.64 7.86 11.81
C TRP A 122 -3.67 6.39 12.23
N ARG A 123 -4.54 6.02 13.19
CA ARG A 123 -4.64 4.65 13.73
C ARG A 123 -4.79 3.54 12.67
N PRO A 124 -5.59 3.70 11.60
CA PRO A 124 -5.69 2.69 10.54
C PRO A 124 -4.35 2.44 9.83
N TRP A 125 -3.50 3.46 9.68
CA TRP A 125 -2.21 3.33 9.03
C TRP A 125 -1.20 2.52 9.86
N ILE A 126 -1.33 2.53 11.19
CA ILE A 126 -0.54 1.63 12.05
C ILE A 126 -0.94 0.18 11.81
N ALA A 127 -2.23 -0.10 11.64
CA ALA A 127 -2.68 -1.45 11.30
C ALA A 127 -2.10 -1.89 9.95
N VAL A 128 -2.10 -1.02 8.95
CA VAL A 128 -1.46 -1.27 7.64
C VAL A 128 0.02 -1.65 7.82
N VAL A 129 0.79 -0.85 8.56
CA VAL A 129 2.21 -1.15 8.83
C VAL A 129 2.38 -2.50 9.52
N TRP A 130 1.55 -2.78 10.53
CA TRP A 130 1.57 -4.04 11.27
C TRP A 130 1.31 -5.27 10.41
N PHE A 131 0.40 -5.19 9.44
CA PHE A 131 0.11 -6.31 8.55
C PHE A 131 1.08 -6.41 7.36
N ILE A 132 1.59 -5.29 6.84
CA ILE A 132 2.60 -5.30 5.78
C ILE A 132 3.95 -5.79 6.31
N MET A 133 4.27 -5.54 7.58
CA MET A 133 5.54 -5.96 8.18
C MET A 133 5.82 -7.47 8.03
N PRO A 134 4.98 -8.41 8.53
CA PRO A 134 5.23 -9.83 8.35
C PRO A 134 5.22 -10.27 6.88
N PHE A 135 4.39 -9.64 6.04
CA PHE A 135 4.40 -9.87 4.61
C PHE A 135 5.75 -9.50 3.98
N SER A 136 6.28 -8.32 4.29
CA SER A 136 7.60 -7.90 3.80
C SER A 136 8.73 -8.78 4.33
N MET A 137 8.64 -9.22 5.60
CA MET A 137 9.61 -10.15 6.16
C MET A 137 9.63 -11.49 5.43
N ALA A 138 8.47 -12.03 5.06
CA ALA A 138 8.37 -13.27 4.29
C ALA A 138 9.11 -13.18 2.94
N TRP A 139 9.01 -12.03 2.25
CA TRP A 139 9.73 -11.81 1.00
C TRP A 139 11.24 -11.67 1.21
N VAL A 140 11.66 -10.91 2.23
CA VAL A 140 13.09 -10.72 2.55
C VAL A 140 13.75 -12.04 2.94
N THR A 141 13.09 -12.89 3.72
CA THR A 141 13.65 -14.20 4.10
C THR A 141 13.81 -15.11 2.89
N SER A 142 12.89 -15.06 1.91
CA SER A 142 13.03 -15.76 0.63
C SER A 142 14.25 -15.28 -0.17
N ILE A 143 14.56 -13.98 -0.19
CA ILE A 143 15.80 -13.46 -0.80
C ILE A 143 17.01 -14.10 -0.13
N GLY A 144 17.07 -14.06 1.21
CA GLY A 144 18.22 -14.56 1.96
C GLY A 144 18.51 -16.03 1.64
N ALA A 145 17.45 -16.84 1.56
CA ALA A 145 17.57 -18.23 1.13
C ALA A 145 18.12 -18.36 -0.30
N MET A 146 17.59 -17.63 -1.28
CA MET A 146 18.05 -17.71 -2.67
C MET A 146 19.47 -17.18 -2.88
N LEU A 147 19.84 -16.08 -2.20
CA LEU A 147 21.19 -15.51 -2.30
C LEU A 147 22.25 -16.34 -1.57
N ILE A 148 21.90 -17.08 -0.53
CA ILE A 148 22.85 -17.94 0.24
C ILE A 148 22.91 -19.35 -0.35
N LEU A 149 21.82 -19.88 -0.88
CA LEU A 149 21.75 -21.24 -1.43
C LEU A 149 22.02 -21.30 -2.95
N GLY A 150 21.99 -20.16 -3.67
CA GLY A 150 22.30 -20.08 -5.10
C GLY A 150 23.75 -20.44 -5.49
N HIS A 151 24.57 -20.89 -4.53
CA HIS A 151 25.97 -21.29 -4.73
C HIS A 151 26.12 -22.82 -4.81
N SER A 152 25.09 -23.61 -4.48
CA SER A 152 25.18 -25.07 -4.36
C SER A 152 24.60 -25.87 -5.52
N VAL A 153 24.39 -25.26 -6.69
CA VAL A 153 24.10 -25.99 -7.94
C VAL A 153 25.15 -25.61 -8.98
N ALA A 154 26.38 -26.00 -8.71
CA ALA A 154 27.34 -26.33 -9.75
C ALA A 154 27.41 -27.87 -9.80
N PRO A 155 27.46 -28.49 -11.00
CA PRO A 155 27.86 -29.89 -11.10
C PRO A 155 29.27 -30.09 -10.54
#